data_AF-T1AXY0-F1
#
_entry.id   AF-T1AXY0-F1
#
_cell.length_a   1.000
_cell.length_b   1.000
_cell.length_c   1.000
_cell.angle_alpha   90.00
_cell.angle_beta   90.00
_cell.angle_gamma   90.00
#
_symmetry.space_group_name_H-M   'P 1'
#
loop_
_entity.id
_entity.type
_entity.pdbx_description
1 polymer ?
#
loop_
_entity_poly.entity_id
_entity_poly.type
_entity_poly.pdbx_seq_one_letter_code
_entity_poly.pdbx_strand_id
1 'polypeptide(L)'
;MRNKIWINLGLGALVLALALALHFGVGTPSVPSAQTLIAISPHSVDRLAFAWVNHPSVVFRKIGRQWWLVRPFRARAQNLNLESLIDDLGETVHHVYPVSRFRLGAIGLDPARLRLWVNGRELDFGANDPVGHLRFIHMGPRILLVNDVLYYRLSGSFYPLLSPRLLPSGSHLISLRIPGLTLTRTAKGAWHLTPRMKGVSSDQIARLIRRWTDASALSV
;
A
#
# COMPACT_ATOMS: atom_id res chain seq x y z
N MET A 1 -71.77 -7.96 -14.44
CA MET A 1 -70.51 -8.12 -15.22
C MET A 1 -69.76 -6.80 -15.45
N ARG A 2 -70.43 -5.64 -15.44
CA ARG A 2 -69.83 -4.31 -15.72
C ARG A 2 -68.80 -3.82 -14.69
N ASN A 3 -68.96 -4.14 -13.39
CA ASN A 3 -68.01 -3.71 -12.33
C ASN A 3 -66.63 -4.40 -12.39
N LYS A 4 -66.55 -5.65 -12.86
CA LYS A 4 -65.27 -6.36 -12.94
C LYS A 4 -64.37 -5.78 -14.03
N ILE A 5 -64.96 -5.26 -15.11
CA ILE A 5 -64.24 -4.63 -16.21
C ILE A 5 -63.61 -3.30 -15.77
N TRP A 6 -64.31 -2.48 -14.99
CA TRP A 6 -63.78 -1.23 -14.46
C TRP A 6 -62.62 -1.43 -13.48
N ILE A 7 -62.70 -2.47 -12.63
CA ILE A 7 -61.59 -2.86 -11.74
C ILE A 7 -60.37 -3.31 -12.56
N ASN A 8 -60.57 -4.16 -13.57
CA ASN A 8 -59.47 -4.63 -14.42
C ASN A 8 -58.85 -3.49 -15.26
N LEU A 9 -59.66 -2.52 -15.72
CA LEU A 9 -59.17 -1.33 -16.41
C LEU A 9 -58.37 -0.41 -15.47
N GLY A 10 -58.84 -0.22 -14.24
CA GLY A 10 -58.10 0.54 -13.21
C GLY A 10 -56.77 -0.12 -12.85
N LEU A 11 -56.75 -1.45 -12.68
CA LEU A 11 -55.54 -2.23 -12.46
C LEU A 11 -54.58 -2.14 -13.65
N GLY A 12 -55.10 -2.23 -14.88
CA GLY A 12 -54.31 -2.07 -16.10
C GLY A 12 -53.64 -0.70 -16.17
N ALA A 13 -54.38 0.37 -15.89
CA ALA A 13 -53.83 1.72 -15.83
C ALA A 13 -52.78 1.88 -14.73
N LEU A 14 -52.97 1.28 -13.55
CA LEU A 14 -51.99 1.32 -12.46
C LEU A 14 -50.68 0.60 -12.84
N VAL A 15 -50.78 -0.59 -13.44
CA VAL A 15 -49.61 -1.34 -13.92
C VAL A 15 -48.89 -0.57 -15.03
N LEU A 16 -49.64 0.04 -15.94
CA LEU A 16 -49.06 0.88 -16.99
C LEU A 16 -48.36 2.11 -16.39
N ALA A 17 -48.97 2.76 -15.40
CA ALA A 17 -48.38 3.90 -14.70
C ALA A 17 -47.11 3.51 -13.94
N LEU A 18 -47.08 2.35 -13.27
CA LEU A 18 -45.86 1.82 -12.65
C LEU A 18 -44.80 1.46 -13.69
N ALA A 19 -45.16 0.85 -14.82
CA ALA A 19 -44.23 0.53 -15.88
C ALA A 19 -43.63 1.79 -16.52
N LEU A 20 -44.45 2.83 -16.75
CA LEU A 20 -43.96 4.14 -17.18
C LEU A 20 -43.10 4.80 -16.10
N ALA A 21 -43.47 4.71 -14.81
CA ALA A 21 -42.66 5.24 -13.72
C ALA A 21 -41.32 4.51 -13.56
N LEU A 22 -41.24 3.22 -13.89
CA LEU A 22 -39.98 2.49 -13.94
C LEU A 22 -39.16 2.83 -15.19
N HIS A 23 -39.82 3.03 -16.33
CA HIS A 23 -39.16 3.38 -17.59
C HIS A 23 -38.63 4.82 -17.61
N PHE A 24 -39.38 5.76 -17.01
CA PHE A 24 -39.07 7.19 -17.01
C PHE A 24 -38.60 7.74 -15.65
N GLY A 25 -38.91 7.06 -14.54
CA GLY A 25 -38.71 7.57 -13.18
C GLY A 25 -37.60 6.90 -12.37
N VAL A 26 -36.86 5.95 -12.93
CA VAL A 26 -35.59 5.51 -12.35
C VAL A 26 -34.51 5.98 -13.29
N GLY A 27 -34.06 7.24 -13.09
CA GLY A 27 -32.70 7.57 -13.47
C GLY A 27 -31.83 6.49 -12.85
N THR A 28 -31.30 5.59 -13.68
CA THR A 28 -30.28 4.65 -13.26
C THR A 28 -29.29 5.50 -12.49
N PRO A 29 -29.09 5.26 -11.17
CA PRO A 29 -28.11 6.03 -10.42
C PRO A 29 -26.86 5.87 -11.24
N SER A 30 -26.42 6.97 -11.86
CA SER A 30 -25.25 6.99 -12.72
C SER A 30 -24.19 6.42 -11.83
N VAL A 31 -23.75 5.18 -12.10
CA VAL A 31 -22.82 4.49 -11.22
C VAL A 31 -21.68 5.47 -11.07
N PRO A 32 -21.50 6.08 -9.88
CA PRO A 32 -20.51 7.14 -9.75
C PRO A 32 -19.22 6.48 -10.19
N SER A 33 -18.56 7.07 -11.19
CA SER A 33 -17.22 6.63 -11.60
C SER A 33 -16.46 6.36 -10.32
N ALA A 34 -16.08 5.10 -10.09
CA ALA A 34 -15.60 4.62 -8.81
C ALA A 34 -14.50 5.56 -8.32
N GLN A 35 -14.83 6.42 -7.37
CA GLN A 35 -13.91 7.44 -6.91
C GLN A 35 -12.78 6.71 -6.19
N THR A 36 -11.53 6.91 -6.59
CA THR A 36 -10.39 6.32 -5.88
C THR A 36 -10.04 7.14 -4.66
N LEU A 37 -9.44 6.50 -3.65
CA LEU A 37 -9.04 7.15 -2.40
C LEU A 37 -8.09 8.32 -2.68
N ILE A 38 -7.07 8.09 -3.51
CA ILE A 38 -6.23 9.13 -4.08
C ILE A 38 -6.15 8.98 -5.59
N ALA A 39 -6.61 10.00 -6.32
CA ALA A 39 -6.29 10.15 -7.73
C ALA A 39 -4.84 10.66 -7.86
N ILE A 40 -3.87 9.74 -7.83
CA ILE A 40 -2.46 9.99 -8.10
C ILE A 40 -1.91 8.88 -9.01
N SER A 41 -1.03 9.24 -9.94
CA SER A 41 -0.28 8.23 -10.69
C SER A 41 0.70 7.57 -9.74
N PRO A 42 0.73 6.22 -9.60
CA PRO A 42 1.69 5.54 -8.74
C PRO A 42 3.15 5.93 -9.04
N HIS A 43 3.45 6.24 -10.31
CA HIS A 43 4.78 6.67 -10.74
C HIS A 43 5.18 8.08 -10.30
N SER A 44 4.21 8.96 -10.00
CA SER A 44 4.48 10.33 -9.53
C SER A 44 4.70 10.42 -8.02
N VAL A 45 4.49 9.33 -7.28
CA VAL A 45 4.75 9.27 -5.84
C VAL A 45 6.26 9.21 -5.61
N ASP A 46 6.79 10.20 -4.88
CA ASP A 46 8.21 10.32 -4.57
C ASP A 46 8.49 10.37 -3.05
N ARG A 47 7.43 10.58 -2.25
CA ARG A 47 7.51 10.68 -0.80
C ARG A 47 6.29 10.07 -0.14
N LEU A 48 6.56 9.18 0.81
CA LEU A 48 5.58 8.64 1.75
C LEU A 48 6.05 8.95 3.16
N ALA A 49 5.15 9.42 4.03
CA ALA A 49 5.44 9.54 5.44
C ALA A 49 4.31 8.92 6.25
N PHE A 50 4.67 8.34 7.39
CA PHE A 50 3.75 7.65 8.28
C PHE A 50 3.97 8.17 9.70
N ALA A 51 2.88 8.31 10.43
CA ALA A 51 2.90 8.53 11.87
C ALA A 51 1.89 7.60 12.53
N TRP A 52 2.38 6.79 13.46
CA TRP A 52 1.54 6.05 14.39
C TRP A 52 1.54 6.76 15.74
N VAL A 53 0.43 6.67 16.45
CA VAL A 53 0.36 7.15 17.83
C VAL A 53 1.46 6.48 18.66
N ASN A 54 2.24 7.29 19.38
CA ASN A 54 3.35 6.86 20.25
C ASN A 54 4.56 6.20 19.54
N HIS A 55 4.69 6.33 18.21
CA HIS A 55 5.88 5.87 17.49
C HIS A 55 6.57 7.02 16.73
N PRO A 56 7.89 6.91 16.48
CA PRO A 56 8.59 7.86 15.63
C PRO A 56 7.98 7.93 14.23
N SER A 57 7.92 9.14 13.67
CA SER A 57 7.51 9.34 12.28
C SER A 57 8.48 8.62 11.34
N VAL A 58 7.93 7.94 10.35
CA VAL A 58 8.68 7.21 9.33
C VAL A 58 8.56 7.95 8.02
N VAL A 59 9.66 8.08 7.28
CA VAL A 59 9.66 8.77 5.98
C VAL A 59 10.41 7.94 4.97
N PHE A 60 9.75 7.67 3.85
CA PHE A 60 10.32 7.09 2.65
C PHE A 60 10.43 8.14 1.55
N ARG A 61 11.54 8.09 0.80
CA ARG A 61 11.77 8.91 -0.39
C ARG A 61 12.27 8.07 -1.55
N LYS A 62 11.79 8.38 -2.75
CA LYS A 62 12.31 7.81 -3.98
C LYS A 62 13.55 8.61 -4.41
N ILE A 63 14.69 7.92 -4.52
CA ILE A 63 15.96 8.50 -4.96
C ILE A 63 16.38 7.73 -6.21
N GLY A 64 16.29 8.39 -7.37
CA GLY A 64 16.37 7.71 -8.67
C GLY A 64 15.22 6.72 -8.82
N ARG A 65 15.54 5.44 -9.00
CA ARG A 65 14.54 4.35 -9.13
C ARG A 65 14.31 3.58 -7.82
N GLN A 66 15.00 3.92 -6.73
CA GLN A 66 14.98 3.15 -5.50
C GLN A 66 14.27 3.91 -4.39
N TRP A 67 13.42 3.21 -3.64
CA TRP A 67 12.85 3.72 -2.41
C TRP A 67 13.83 3.56 -1.25
N TRP A 68 13.92 4.62 -0.43
CA TRP A 68 14.77 4.67 0.75
C TRP A 68 13.95 5.11 1.94
N LEU A 69 14.11 4.38 3.05
CA LEU A 69 13.82 4.93 4.36
C LEU A 69 14.84 6.03 4.63
N VAL A 70 14.38 7.24 4.94
CA VAL A 70 15.23 8.39 5.31
C VAL A 70 15.05 8.81 6.76
N ARG A 71 13.95 8.38 7.40
CA ARG A 71 13.70 8.52 8.84
C ARG A 71 12.98 7.28 9.36
N PRO A 72 13.27 6.80 10.58
CA PRO A 72 14.15 7.42 11.59
C PRO A 72 15.65 7.25 11.32
N PHE A 73 16.04 6.28 10.49
CA PHE A 73 17.40 6.07 10.03
C PHE A 73 17.39 5.82 8.52
N ARG A 74 18.57 5.75 7.91
CA ARG A 74 18.70 5.51 6.47
C ARG A 74 18.78 4.01 6.19
N ALA A 75 17.86 3.49 5.37
CA ALA A 75 17.88 2.11 4.90
C ALA A 75 17.26 1.98 3.50
N ARG A 76 17.62 0.92 2.78
CA ARG A 76 16.95 0.59 1.50
C ARG A 76 15.56 0.05 1.80
N ALA A 77 14.57 0.54 1.07
CA ALA A 77 13.23 -0.02 1.11
C ALA A 77 13.11 -1.21 0.15
N GLN A 78 12.11 -2.06 0.38
CA GLN A 78 11.68 -3.06 -0.58
C GLN A 78 10.72 -2.39 -1.57
N ASN A 79 11.24 -2.04 -2.75
CA ASN A 79 10.49 -1.29 -3.76
C ASN A 79 9.13 -1.91 -4.07
N LEU A 80 9.06 -3.24 -4.27
CA LEU A 80 7.82 -3.93 -4.61
C LEU A 80 6.73 -3.74 -3.55
N ASN A 81 7.11 -3.73 -2.27
CA ASN A 81 6.15 -3.56 -1.17
C ASN A 81 5.63 -2.12 -1.12
N LEU A 82 6.51 -1.14 -1.35
CA LEU A 82 6.11 0.27 -1.42
C LEU A 82 5.26 0.57 -2.65
N GLU A 83 5.61 0.01 -3.80
CA GLU A 83 4.87 0.18 -5.06
C GLU A 83 3.48 -0.46 -4.94
N SER A 84 3.39 -1.68 -4.41
CA SER A 84 2.09 -2.31 -4.11
C SER A 84 1.26 -1.45 -3.15
N LEU A 85 1.86 -0.93 -2.07
CA LEU A 85 1.16 -0.06 -1.13
C LEU A 85 0.64 1.22 -1.81
N ILE A 86 1.41 1.77 -2.76
CA ILE A 86 1.00 2.96 -3.52
C ILE A 86 -0.17 2.61 -4.46
N ASP A 87 -0.13 1.46 -5.11
CA ASP A 87 -1.22 1.00 -5.98
C ASP A 87 -2.52 0.84 -5.20
N ASP A 88 -2.43 0.38 -3.95
CA ASP A 88 -3.58 0.27 -3.05
C ASP A 88 -4.22 1.62 -2.68
N LEU A 89 -3.51 2.74 -2.84
CA LEU A 89 -4.11 4.09 -2.69
C LEU A 89 -5.11 4.41 -3.81
N GLY A 90 -5.10 3.62 -4.88
CA GLY A 90 -6.11 3.61 -5.92
C GLY A 90 -7.40 2.87 -5.55
N GLU A 91 -7.54 2.39 -4.31
CA GLU A 91 -8.72 1.65 -3.86
C GLU A 91 -10.02 2.47 -4.00
N THR A 92 -11.10 1.77 -4.35
CA THR A 92 -12.44 2.34 -4.50
C THR A 92 -12.97 2.89 -3.18
N VAL A 93 -13.42 4.13 -3.22
CA VAL A 93 -14.21 4.76 -2.17
C VAL A 93 -15.66 4.35 -2.33
N HIS A 94 -16.20 3.70 -1.31
CA HIS A 94 -17.59 3.25 -1.29
C HIS A 94 -18.55 4.38 -0.94
N HIS A 95 -18.16 5.23 0.02
CA HIS A 95 -18.98 6.36 0.47
C HIS A 95 -18.13 7.59 0.76
N VAL A 96 -18.74 8.75 0.52
CA VAL A 96 -18.15 10.07 0.79
C VAL A 96 -19.14 10.90 1.58
N TYR A 97 -18.67 11.50 2.66
CA TYR A 97 -19.46 12.38 3.50
C TYR A 97 -18.70 13.67 3.82
N PRO A 98 -19.39 14.79 4.03
CA PRO A 98 -18.77 15.98 4.61
C PRO A 98 -18.33 15.69 6.05
N VAL A 99 -17.16 16.22 6.43
CA VAL A 99 -16.60 16.03 7.78
C VAL A 99 -17.53 16.52 8.91
N SER A 100 -18.34 17.55 8.63
CA SER A 100 -19.30 18.12 9.58
C SER A 100 -20.39 17.16 10.06
N ARG A 101 -20.59 16.01 9.39
CA ARG A 101 -21.54 14.98 9.82
C ARG A 101 -21.06 14.14 10.99
N PHE A 102 -19.77 14.20 11.33
CA PHE A 102 -19.17 13.32 12.33
C PHE A 102 -18.51 14.09 13.45
N ARG A 103 -18.58 13.50 14.66
CA ARG A 103 -17.66 13.85 15.75
C ARG A 103 -16.42 12.99 15.57
N LEU A 104 -15.28 13.59 15.23
CA LEU A 104 -14.05 12.87 14.85
C LEU A 104 -13.60 11.84 15.89
N GLY A 105 -13.64 12.19 17.18
CA GLY A 105 -13.30 11.24 18.25
C GLY A 105 -14.21 10.00 18.31
N ALA A 106 -15.49 10.13 17.95
CA ALA A 106 -16.44 9.01 17.94
C ALA A 106 -16.17 7.98 16.83
N ILE A 107 -15.50 8.41 15.76
CA ILE A 107 -15.08 7.54 14.64
C ILE A 107 -13.56 7.30 14.63
N GLY A 108 -12.89 7.51 15.77
CA GLY A 108 -11.47 7.19 15.94
C GLY A 108 -10.49 8.07 15.15
N LEU A 109 -10.92 9.25 14.73
CA LEU A 109 -10.11 10.23 13.98
C LEU A 109 -9.52 11.35 14.86
N ASP A 110 -9.87 11.38 16.15
CA ASP A 110 -9.30 12.31 17.12
C ASP A 110 -8.96 11.59 18.45
N PRO A 111 -7.71 11.16 18.65
CA PRO A 111 -6.61 11.18 17.68
C PRO A 111 -6.71 10.03 16.66
N ALA A 112 -6.33 10.30 15.41
CA ALA A 112 -6.10 9.25 14.42
C ALA A 112 -4.89 8.39 14.80
N ARG A 113 -5.06 7.06 14.83
CA ARG A 113 -4.01 6.12 15.25
C ARG A 113 -2.91 5.94 14.21
N LEU A 114 -3.25 6.13 12.94
CA LEU A 114 -2.36 6.11 11.80
C LEU A 114 -2.65 7.32 10.93
N ARG A 115 -1.59 8.02 10.56
CA ARG A 115 -1.61 9.08 9.55
C ARG A 115 -0.63 8.77 8.45
N LEU A 116 -1.05 8.98 7.22
CA LEU A 116 -0.27 8.78 6.01
C LEU A 116 -0.19 10.11 5.26
N TRP A 117 1.01 10.48 4.83
CA TRP A 117 1.20 11.54 3.85
C TRP A 117 1.75 10.98 2.55
N VAL A 118 1.05 11.22 1.45
CA VAL A 118 1.45 10.84 0.09
C VAL A 118 1.73 12.10 -0.70
N ASN A 119 3.00 12.36 -1.00
CA ASN A 119 3.45 13.64 -1.58
C ASN A 119 2.84 14.87 -0.87
N GLY A 120 2.69 14.79 0.46
CA GLY A 120 2.11 15.85 1.29
C GLY A 120 0.59 15.83 1.45
N ARG A 121 -0.15 15.01 0.70
CA ARG A 121 -1.58 14.81 0.94
C ARG A 121 -1.77 13.92 2.17
N GLU A 122 -2.47 14.44 3.18
CA GLU A 122 -2.71 13.75 4.45
C GLU A 122 -3.98 12.88 4.39
N LEU A 123 -3.85 11.69 4.95
CA LEU A 123 -4.93 10.73 5.15
C LEU A 123 -4.86 10.25 6.60
N ASP A 124 -5.89 10.58 7.36
CA ASP A 124 -6.02 10.12 8.73
C ASP A 124 -6.93 8.90 8.78
N PHE A 125 -6.49 7.84 9.44
CA PHE A 125 -7.23 6.60 9.53
C PHE A 125 -8.00 6.51 10.85
N GLY A 126 -9.32 6.37 10.72
CA GLY A 126 -10.28 6.25 11.82
C GLY A 126 -10.53 4.81 12.24
N ALA A 127 -11.66 4.57 12.90
CA ALA A 127 -12.20 3.24 13.20
C ALA A 127 -12.87 2.59 11.98
N ASN A 128 -13.26 1.31 12.11
CA ASN A 128 -14.16 0.68 11.16
C ASN A 128 -15.60 1.12 11.46
N ASP A 129 -16.39 1.32 10.41
CA ASP A 129 -17.83 1.38 10.49
C ASP A 129 -18.39 0.05 11.02
N PRO A 130 -19.31 0.07 12.01
CA PRO A 130 -19.80 -1.13 12.66
C PRO A 130 -20.71 -2.01 11.79
N VAL A 131 -21.22 -1.50 10.66
CA VAL A 131 -22.21 -2.21 9.83
C VAL A 131 -21.54 -2.86 8.62
N GLY A 132 -20.82 -2.08 7.83
CA GLY A 132 -20.16 -2.51 6.60
C GLY A 132 -18.67 -2.82 6.78
N HIS A 133 -18.11 -2.66 7.98
CA HIS A 133 -16.69 -2.88 8.30
C HIS A 133 -15.70 -2.04 7.48
N LEU A 134 -16.18 -0.97 6.85
CA LEU A 134 -15.37 -0.04 6.07
C LEU A 134 -14.56 0.88 6.99
N ARG A 135 -13.36 1.26 6.58
CA ARG A 135 -12.49 2.17 7.33
C ARG A 135 -12.87 3.62 7.02
N PHE A 136 -13.10 4.41 8.06
CA PHE A 136 -13.18 5.86 7.92
C PHE A 136 -11.80 6.44 7.61
N ILE A 137 -11.71 7.25 6.55
CA ILE A 137 -10.52 8.03 6.20
C ILE A 137 -10.89 9.50 6.14
N HIS A 138 -10.19 10.33 6.90
CA HIS A 138 -10.31 11.77 6.79
C HIS A 138 -9.31 12.33 5.79
N MET A 139 -9.80 13.12 4.85
CA MET A 139 -9.00 13.75 3.80
C MET A 139 -9.58 15.13 3.45
N GLY A 140 -8.99 16.17 4.04
CA GLY A 140 -9.45 17.54 3.89
C GLY A 140 -10.88 17.71 4.45
N PRO A 141 -11.85 18.29 3.72
CA PRO A 141 -13.20 18.52 4.23
C PRO A 141 -14.11 17.28 4.19
N ARG A 142 -13.55 16.09 3.92
CA ARG A 142 -14.32 14.86 3.63
C ARG A 142 -13.91 13.70 4.53
N ILE A 143 -14.90 12.86 4.80
CA ILE A 143 -14.75 11.52 5.36
C ILE A 143 -15.10 10.53 4.25
N LEU A 144 -14.17 9.64 3.95
CA LEU A 144 -14.30 8.59 2.96
C LEU A 144 -14.44 7.25 3.68
N LEU A 145 -15.21 6.31 3.11
CA LEU A 145 -15.22 4.92 3.55
C LEU A 145 -14.64 4.03 2.47
N VAL A 146 -13.60 3.27 2.83
CA VAL A 146 -12.86 2.33 1.98
C VAL A 146 -12.76 0.97 2.67
N ASN A 147 -12.32 -0.08 1.98
CA ASN A 147 -12.05 -1.33 2.69
C ASN A 147 -10.86 -1.17 3.64
N ASP A 148 -10.74 -2.08 4.61
CA ASP A 148 -9.76 -1.95 5.69
C ASP A 148 -8.33 -2.40 5.33
N VAL A 149 -8.07 -2.69 4.05
CA VAL A 149 -6.87 -3.41 3.62
C VAL A 149 -5.61 -2.56 3.82
N LEU A 150 -5.67 -1.26 3.53
CA LEU A 150 -4.56 -0.33 3.74
C LEU A 150 -4.19 -0.20 5.22
N TYR A 151 -5.18 0.00 6.09
CA TYR A 151 -4.93 0.14 7.52
C TYR A 151 -4.31 -1.13 8.09
N TYR A 152 -4.85 -2.31 7.77
CA TYR A 152 -4.32 -3.58 8.26
C TYR A 152 -2.83 -3.74 7.92
N ARG A 153 -2.45 -3.48 6.65
CA ARG A 153 -1.06 -3.55 6.19
C ARG A 153 -0.13 -2.56 6.88
N LEU A 154 -0.65 -1.40 7.26
CA LEU A 154 0.14 -0.32 7.87
C LEU A 154 0.12 -0.33 9.40
N SER A 155 -0.85 -0.95 10.04
CA SER A 155 -1.10 -0.83 11.48
C SER A 155 -0.02 -1.46 12.37
N GLY A 156 0.73 -2.44 11.86
CA GLY A 156 1.74 -3.17 12.63
C GLY A 156 3.08 -2.43 12.77
N SER A 157 3.81 -2.29 11.66
CA SER A 157 5.13 -1.64 11.62
C SER A 157 5.57 -1.35 10.19
N PHE A 158 6.56 -0.46 10.02
CA PHE A 158 7.20 -0.17 8.75
C PHE A 158 8.34 -1.14 8.38
N TYR A 159 8.82 -1.99 9.30
CA TYR A 159 9.94 -2.91 9.01
C TYR A 159 9.72 -3.83 7.79
N PRO A 160 8.50 -4.36 7.53
CA PRO A 160 8.22 -5.15 6.32
C PRO A 160 8.38 -4.36 5.01
N LEU A 161 8.44 -3.03 5.07
CA LEU A 161 8.69 -2.16 3.92
C LEU A 161 10.19 -1.98 3.62
N LEU A 162 11.08 -2.54 4.46
CA LEU A 162 12.53 -2.47 4.28
C LEU A 162 13.05 -3.64 3.45
N SER A 163 14.14 -3.41 2.72
CA SER A 163 14.79 -4.46 1.95
C SER A 163 15.56 -5.38 2.90
N PRO A 164 15.29 -6.69 2.93
CA PRO A 164 16.07 -7.63 3.74
C PRO A 164 17.41 -7.97 3.09
N ARG A 165 17.65 -7.60 1.82
CA ARG A 165 18.87 -7.93 1.08
C ARG A 165 20.07 -7.20 1.66
N LEU A 166 21.16 -7.92 1.94
CA LEU A 166 22.38 -7.30 2.46
C LEU A 166 23.04 -6.39 1.44
N LEU A 167 23.04 -6.80 0.16
CA LEU A 167 23.62 -6.02 -0.94
C LEU A 167 22.54 -5.37 -1.83
N PRO A 168 22.81 -4.19 -2.41
CA PRO A 168 21.99 -3.60 -3.46
C PRO A 168 21.89 -4.52 -4.69
N SER A 169 20.73 -4.52 -5.34
CA SER A 169 20.56 -5.20 -6.63
C SER A 169 21.57 -4.69 -7.65
N GLY A 170 22.21 -5.60 -8.40
CA GLY A 170 23.25 -5.25 -9.36
C GLY A 170 24.62 -4.95 -8.74
N SER A 171 24.81 -5.14 -7.44
CA SER A 171 26.13 -5.05 -6.82
C SER A 171 27.02 -6.19 -7.30
N HIS A 172 28.28 -5.87 -7.59
CA HIS A 172 29.30 -6.88 -7.89
C HIS A 172 30.24 -6.98 -6.70
N LEU A 173 30.27 -8.16 -6.07
CA LEU A 173 31.21 -8.41 -4.98
C LEU A 173 32.64 -8.41 -5.55
N ILE A 174 33.49 -7.53 -5.01
CA ILE A 174 34.91 -7.41 -5.40
C ILE A 174 35.84 -8.02 -4.36
N SER A 175 35.41 -8.07 -3.10
CA SER A 175 36.16 -8.64 -2.00
C SER A 175 35.21 -9.09 -0.90
N LEU A 176 35.52 -10.22 -0.27
CA LEU A 176 34.84 -10.74 0.91
C LEU A 176 35.89 -11.04 1.97
N ARG A 177 35.82 -10.33 3.10
CA ARG A 177 36.69 -10.56 4.26
C ARG A 177 35.86 -11.15 5.39
N ILE A 178 36.23 -12.34 5.82
CA ILE A 178 35.67 -13.03 6.99
C ILE A 178 36.81 -13.35 7.96
N PRO A 179 36.53 -13.72 9.22
CA PRO A 179 37.58 -14.05 10.18
C PRO A 179 38.56 -15.09 9.62
N GLY A 180 39.85 -14.73 9.56
CA GLY A 180 40.93 -15.60 9.07
C GLY A 180 41.01 -15.81 7.56
N LEU A 181 40.12 -15.22 6.74
CA LEU A 181 40.03 -15.52 5.32
C LEU A 181 39.59 -14.32 4.49
N THR A 182 40.31 -14.06 3.40
CA THR A 182 39.99 -13.00 2.43
C THR A 182 39.89 -13.58 1.03
N LEU A 183 38.78 -13.27 0.36
CA LEU A 183 38.52 -13.58 -1.04
C LEU A 183 38.54 -12.29 -1.83
N THR A 184 39.38 -12.21 -2.86
CA THR A 184 39.47 -11.03 -3.74
C THR A 184 39.23 -11.42 -5.19
N ARG A 185 38.45 -10.61 -5.90
CA ARG A 185 38.19 -10.79 -7.32
C ARG A 185 39.32 -10.15 -8.13
N THR A 186 39.96 -10.95 -8.97
CA THR A 186 41.02 -10.50 -9.88
C THR A 186 40.44 -9.73 -11.07
N ALA A 187 41.29 -9.00 -11.80
CA ALA A 187 40.92 -8.31 -13.03
C ALA A 187 40.35 -9.25 -14.12
N LYS A 188 40.78 -10.53 -14.12
CA LYS A 188 40.27 -11.57 -15.04
C LYS A 188 38.96 -12.22 -14.54
N GLY A 189 38.38 -11.73 -13.44
CA GLY A 189 37.13 -12.22 -12.87
C GLY A 189 37.25 -13.46 -11.97
N ALA A 190 38.43 -14.08 -11.89
CA ALA A 190 38.72 -15.20 -11.00
C ALA A 190 38.83 -14.76 -9.53
N TRP A 191 38.49 -15.64 -8.59
CA TRP A 191 38.59 -15.38 -7.16
C TRP A 191 39.87 -15.96 -6.57
N HIS A 192 40.59 -15.16 -5.79
CA HIS A 192 41.78 -15.57 -5.04
C HIS A 192 41.51 -15.59 -3.55
N LEU A 193 41.97 -16.65 -2.91
CA LEU A 193 41.79 -16.95 -1.50
C LEU A 193 43.11 -16.71 -0.74
N THR A 194 43.05 -15.95 0.35
CA THR A 194 44.19 -15.67 1.24
C THR A 194 43.81 -15.96 2.70
N PRO A 195 44.56 -16.82 3.43
CA PRO A 195 45.70 -17.61 2.95
C PRO A 195 45.27 -18.71 1.97
N ARG A 196 46.19 -19.14 1.10
CA ARG A 196 45.90 -20.22 0.14
C ARG A 196 45.67 -21.52 0.90
N MET A 197 44.47 -22.09 0.79
CA MET A 197 44.13 -23.35 1.44
C MET A 197 44.16 -24.50 0.43
N LYS A 198 44.77 -25.63 0.83
CA LYS A 198 44.71 -26.87 0.04
C LYS A 198 43.32 -27.48 0.18
N GLY A 199 42.78 -28.07 -0.90
CA GLY A 199 41.48 -28.76 -0.89
C GLY A 199 40.25 -27.86 -1.11
N VAL A 200 40.41 -26.54 -1.22
CA VAL A 200 39.30 -25.64 -1.61
C VAL A 200 39.25 -25.50 -3.13
N SER A 201 38.14 -25.94 -3.73
CA SER A 201 37.90 -25.80 -5.16
C SER A 201 37.35 -24.43 -5.55
N SER A 202 37.55 -24.05 -6.81
CA SER A 202 36.96 -22.82 -7.38
C SER A 202 35.43 -22.81 -7.27
N ASP A 203 34.77 -23.97 -7.34
CA ASP A 203 33.31 -24.07 -7.22
C ASP A 203 32.84 -23.78 -5.79
N GLN A 204 33.57 -24.22 -4.77
CA GLN A 204 33.26 -23.90 -3.38
C GLN A 204 33.32 -22.39 -3.13
N ILE A 205 34.36 -21.74 -3.69
CA ILE A 205 34.50 -20.28 -3.64
C ILE A 205 33.33 -19.62 -4.35
N ALA A 206 33.01 -20.02 -5.58
CA ALA A 206 31.91 -19.45 -6.34
C ALA A 206 30.55 -19.60 -5.63
N ARG A 207 30.30 -20.74 -4.98
CA ARG A 207 29.09 -20.95 -4.17
C ARG A 207 29.04 -20.03 -2.95
N LEU A 208 30.15 -19.86 -2.23
CA LEU A 208 30.22 -18.95 -1.08
C LEU A 208 29.95 -17.50 -1.50
N ILE A 209 30.60 -17.04 -2.57
CA ILE A 209 30.40 -15.70 -3.13
C ILE A 209 28.95 -15.49 -3.54
N ARG A 210 28.34 -16.46 -4.23
CA ARG A 210 26.92 -16.38 -4.63
C ARG A 210 26.01 -16.28 -3.41
N ARG A 211 26.21 -17.11 -2.38
CA ARG A 211 25.43 -17.07 -1.13
C ARG A 211 25.48 -15.72 -0.44
N TRP A 212 26.67 -15.10 -0.37
CA TRP A 212 26.82 -13.75 0.19
C TRP A 212 26.19 -12.67 -0.70
N THR A 213 26.23 -12.85 -2.01
CA THR A 213 25.65 -11.90 -2.97
C THR A 213 24.12 -11.90 -2.88
N ASP A 214 23.53 -13.08 -2.72
CA ASP A 214 22.09 -13.28 -2.64
C ASP A 214 21.57 -13.26 -1.19
N ALA A 215 22.44 -12.96 -0.21
CA ALA A 215 22.09 -13.02 1.20
C ALA A 215 21.02 -11.99 1.58
N SER A 216 20.08 -12.46 2.39
CA SER A 216 19.03 -11.64 3.00
C SER A 216 18.91 -11.93 4.49
N ALA A 217 18.59 -10.91 5.28
CA ALA A 217 18.17 -11.08 6.66
C ALA A 217 16.86 -11.88 6.72
N LEU A 218 16.66 -12.61 7.83
CA LEU A 218 15.41 -13.34 8.09
C LEU A 218 14.26 -12.37 8.41
N SER A 219 14.58 -11.30 9.12
CA SER A 219 13.68 -10.18 9.42
C SER A 219 14.48 -8.89 9.54
N VAL A 220 13.81 -7.75 9.39
CA VAL A 220 14.37 -6.41 9.63
C VAL A 220 13.78 -5.84 10.90
#